data_AF-A0A1Q5XKD3-F1
#
_entry.id   AF-A0A1Q5XKD3-F1
#
_cell.length_a   1.000
_cell.length_b   1.000
_cell.length_c   1.000
_cell.angle_alpha   90.00
_cell.angle_beta   90.00
_cell.angle_gamma   90.00
#
_symmetry.space_group_name_H-M   'P 1'
#
loop_
_entity.id
_entity.type
_entity.pdbx_description
1 polymer ?
#
loop_
_entity_poly.entity_id
_entity_poly.type
_entity_poly.pdbx_seq_one_letter_code
_entity_poly.pdbx_strand_id
1 'polypeptide(L)' 'MDKKLKQSLKVAAVRSEMIVVWLLNGDKIKGIAEVSVDPDRVKINTIEGPVWVPYIDVESISRVIRLRVEGETNE' A
#
# COMPACT_ATOMS: atom_id res chain seq x y z
N MET A 1 -10.13 -11.57 7.12
CA MET A 1 -9.66 -10.75 5.97
C MET A 1 -9.85 -11.53 4.67
N ASP A 2 -10.31 -10.86 3.61
CA ASP A 2 -10.39 -11.38 2.24
C ASP A 2 -9.00 -11.84 1.73
N LYS A 3 -8.92 -13.06 1.17
CA LYS A 3 -7.69 -13.61 0.58
C LYS A 3 -7.14 -12.73 -0.56
N LYS A 4 -8.01 -12.10 -1.35
CA LYS A 4 -7.65 -11.19 -2.44
C LYS A 4 -6.98 -9.93 -1.89
N LEU A 5 -7.50 -9.37 -0.80
CA LEU A 5 -6.94 -8.18 -0.16
C LEU A 5 -5.52 -8.44 0.37
N LYS A 6 -5.32 -9.58 1.07
CA LYS A 6 -3.99 -10.01 1.53
C LYS A 6 -3.01 -10.12 0.37
N GLN A 7 -3.43 -10.76 -0.72
CA GLN A 7 -2.59 -10.94 -1.90
C GLN A 7 -2.24 -9.60 -2.56
N SER A 8 -3.21 -8.68 -2.66
CA SER A 8 -2.98 -7.34 -3.21
C SER A 8 -1.99 -6.53 -2.39
N LEU A 9 -2.03 -6.61 -1.05
CA LEU A 9 -1.04 -5.98 -0.17
C LEU A 9 0.35 -6.60 -0.33
N LYS A 10 0.44 -7.93 -0.39
CA LYS A 10 1.72 -8.63 -0.61
C LYS A 10 2.37 -8.23 -1.92
N VAL A 11 1.61 -8.15 -3.01
CA VAL A 11 2.14 -7.72 -4.31
C VAL A 11 2.61 -6.27 -4.25
N ALA A 12 1.86 -5.38 -3.60
CA ALA A 12 2.28 -3.99 -3.44
C ALA A 12 3.60 -3.89 -2.64
N ALA A 13 3.74 -4.67 -1.56
CA ALA A 13 4.94 -4.76 -0.74
C ALA A 13 6.16 -5.27 -1.52
N VAL A 14 6.01 -6.34 -2.31
CA VAL A 14 7.09 -6.88 -3.14
C VAL A 14 7.55 -5.87 -4.19
N ARG A 15 6.64 -5.05 -4.70
CA ARG A 15 6.92 -4.04 -5.73
C ARG A 15 7.32 -2.67 -5.17
N SER A 16 7.37 -2.51 -3.85
CA SER A 16 7.60 -1.22 -3.20
C SER A 16 6.64 -0.14 -3.73
N GLU A 17 5.37 -0.51 -3.94
CA GLU A 17 4.36 0.39 -4.48
C GLU A 17 3.91 1.39 -3.42
N MET A 18 3.66 2.63 -3.85
CA MET A 18 2.94 3.59 -3.04
C MET A 18 1.46 3.21 -2.97
N ILE A 19 0.93 3.10 -1.77
CA ILE A 19 -0.46 2.71 -1.51
C ILE A 19 -1.14 3.68 -0.55
N VAL A 20 -2.46 3.66 -0.59
CA VAL A 20 -3.35 4.18 0.46
C VAL A 20 -4.11 3.00 1.04
N VAL A 21 -4.04 2.85 2.35
CA VAL A 21 -4.75 1.83 3.13
C VAL A 21 -5.86 2.51 3.91
N TRP A 22 -7.08 1.99 3.78
CA TRP A 22 -8.22 2.38 4.61
C TRP A 22 -8.40 1.36 5.71
N LEU A 23 -8.50 1.83 6.94
CA LEU A 23 -8.68 1.01 8.12
C LEU A 23 -10.15 0.92 8.51
N LEU A 24 -10.53 -0.16 9.18
CA LEU A 24 -11.91 -0.38 9.65
C LEU A 24 -12.42 0.70 10.62
N ASN A 25 -11.52 1.44 11.27
CA ASN A 25 -11.87 2.56 12.15
C ASN A 25 -12.12 3.88 11.39
N GLY A 26 -11.99 3.88 10.06
CA GLY A 26 -12.14 5.07 9.20
C GLY A 26 -10.86 5.84 8.93
N ASP A 27 -9.74 5.49 9.58
CA ASP A 27 -8.45 6.13 9.34
C ASP A 27 -7.85 5.70 8.00
N LYS A 28 -6.93 6.52 7.51
CA LYS A 28 -6.17 6.23 6.29
C LYS A 28 -4.67 6.34 6.52
N ILE A 29 -3.93 5.38 5.96
CA ILE A 29 -2.47 5.38 5.98
C ILE A 29 -1.97 5.43 4.54
N LYS A 30 -1.13 6.41 4.22
CA LYS A 30 -0.48 6.54 2.92
C LYS A 30 1.02 6.34 3.06
N GLY A 31 1.60 5.49 2.22
CA GLY A 31 3.03 5.25 2.23
C GLY A 31 3.46 4.19 1.22
N ILE A 32 4.72 3.80 1.31
CA ILE A 32 5.28 2.72 0.49
C ILE A 32 5.10 1.41 1.25
N ALA A 33 4.48 0.42 0.60
CA ALA A 33 4.36 -0.91 1.19
C ALA A 33 5.70 -1.64 1.17
N GLU A 34 6.06 -2.29 2.27
CA GLU A 34 7.25 -3.11 2.39
C GLU A 34 6.92 -4.50 2.88
N VAL A 35 7.77 -5.47 2.51
CA VAL A 35 7.65 -6.84 2.98
C VAL A 35 7.89 -6.87 4.48
N SER A 36 6.92 -7.44 5.20
CA SER A 36 7.02 -7.71 6.63
C SER A 36 7.54 -9.13 6.84
N VAL A 37 8.39 -9.33 7.85
CA VAL A 37 8.78 -10.67 8.33
C VAL A 37 7.65 -11.37 9.07
N ASP A 38 6.66 -10.58 9.53
CA ASP A 38 5.48 -11.08 10.20
C ASP A 38 4.36 -11.34 9.17
N PRO A 39 3.79 -12.56 9.11
CA PRO A 39 2.80 -12.95 8.11
C PRO A 39 1.42 -12.32 8.30
N ASP A 40 1.17 -11.64 9.42
CA ASP A 40 -0.15 -11.12 9.80
C ASP A 40 -0.26 -9.59 9.79
N ARG A 41 0.81 -8.90 9.41
CA ARG A 41 0.83 -7.45 9.22
C ARG A 41 1.62 -7.04 7.99
N VAL A 42 1.29 -5.87 7.46
CA VAL A 42 2.08 -5.18 6.44
C VAL A 42 2.86 -4.04 7.08
N LYS A 43 4.08 -3.80 6.60
CA LYS A 43 4.85 -2.61 6.95
C LYS A 43 4.59 -1.53 5.91
N ILE A 44 4.30 -0.32 6.34
CA ILE A 44 4.08 0.85 5.49
C ILE A 44 5.03 1.94 5.93
N ASN A 45 5.97 2.31 5.07
CA ASN A 45 6.84 3.45 5.31
C ASN A 45 6.10 4.73 4.91
N THR A 46 5.68 5.48 5.91
CA THR A 46 5.01 6.78 5.77
C THR A 46 6.03 7.91 5.87
N ILE A 47 5.58 9.15 5.68
CA ILE A 47 6.43 10.35 5.88
C ILE A 47 6.80 10.57 7.35
N GLU A 48 5.98 10.07 8.28
CA GLU A 48 6.17 10.22 9.73
C GLU A 48 6.99 9.06 10.32
N GLY A 49 7.22 8.01 9.53
CA GLY A 49 7.95 6.82 9.92
C GLY A 49 7.28 5.51 9.50
N PRO A 50 7.90 4.37 9.84
CA PRO A 50 7.34 3.05 9.57
C PRO A 50 6.15 2.77 10.48
N VAL A 51 5.07 2.29 9.88
CA VAL A 51 3.86 1.83 10.58
C VAL A 51 3.61 0.37 10.24
N TRP A 52 3.27 -0.42 11.25
CA TRP A 52 2.86 -1.82 11.07
C TRP A 52 1.35 -1.91 11.20
N VAL A 53 0.70 -2.38 10.14
CA VAL A 53 -0.75 -2.47 10.07
C VAL A 53 -1.16 -3.94 10.08
N PRO A 54 -1.85 -4.42 11.11
CA PRO A 54 -2.45 -5.74 11.11
C PRO A 54 -3.44 -5.88 9.97
N TYR A 55 -3.36 -6.99 9.26
CA TYR A 55 -4.24 -7.25 8.13
C TYR A 55 -5.74 -7.31 8.49
N ILE A 56 -6.04 -7.61 9.75
CA ILE A 56 -7.41 -7.64 10.27
C ILE A 56 -8.04 -6.25 10.35
N ASP A 57 -7.22 -5.20 10.43
CA ASP A 57 -7.67 -3.81 10.57
C ASP A 57 -7.84 -3.13 9.21
N VAL A 58 -7.42 -3.78 8.13
CA VAL A 58 -7.49 -3.27 6.76
C VAL A 58 -8.88 -3.50 6.19
N GLU A 59 -9.56 -2.41 5.85
CA GLU A 59 -10.84 -2.43 5.12
C GLU A 59 -10.60 -2.56 3.62
N SER A 60 -9.78 -1.68 3.05
CA SER A 60 -9.49 -1.65 1.61
C SER A 60 -8.14 -1.01 1.29
N ILE A 61 -7.66 -1.21 0.06
CA ILE A 61 -6.42 -0.59 -0.42
C ILE A 61 -6.59 0.02 -1.81
N SER A 62 -5.87 1.11 -2.05
CA SER A 62 -5.73 1.74 -3.37
C SER A 62 -4.25 1.87 -3.72
N ARG A 63 -3.87 1.45 -4.92
CA ARG A 63 -2.50 1.58 -5.44
C ARG A 63 -2.34 2.90 -6.19
N VAL A 64 -1.26 3.63 -5.90
CA VAL A 64 -0.93 4.86 -6.60
C VAL A 64 -0.04 4.53 -7.79
N ILE A 65 -0.64 4.48 -8.98
CA ILE A 65 0.09 4.27 -10.24
C ILE A 65 0.57 5.63 -10.74
N ARG A 66 1.88 5.82 -10.86
CA ARG A 66 2.43 7.00 -11.53
C ARG A 66 2.38 6.79 -13.04
N LEU A 67 1.45 7.46 -13.70
CA LEU A 67 1.44 7.52 -15.16
C LEU A 67 2.54 8.49 -15.59
N ARG A 68 3.60 7.97 -16.23
CA ARG A 68 4.55 8.81 -16.95
C ARG A 68 4.01 8.96 -18.37
N VAL A 69 3.49 10.14 -18.70
CA VAL A 69 3.15 10.48 -20.08
C VAL A 69 4.43 11.01 -20.73
N GLU A 70 5.08 10.19 -21.56
CA GLU A 70 6.13 10.66 -22.45
C GLU A 70 5.45 11.28 -23.66
N GLY A 71 5.31 12.60 -23.66
CA GLY A 71 4.86 13.36 -24.82
C GLY A 71 6.06 14.02 -25.48
N GLU A 72 6.38 13.63 -26.71
CA GLU A 72 7.17 14.48 -27.60
C GLU A 72 6.35 15.74 -27.86
N THR A 73 6.93 16.90 -27.50
CA THR A 73 6.33 18.19 -27.83
C THR A 73 6.65 18.44 -29.30
N ASN A 74 5.72 18.11 -30.20
CA ASN A 74 5.80 18.62 -31.57
C ASN A 74 5.31 20.07 -31.52
N GLU A 75 6.27 21.00 -31.67
CA GLU A 75 6.02 22.43 -31.92
C GLU A 75 5.23 22.66 -33.22
#